data_AF-A0AAW1X8V7-F1
#
_entry.id   AF-A0AAW1X8V7-F1
#
_cell.length_a   1.000
_cell.length_b   1.000
_cell.length_c   1.000
_cell.angle_alpha   90.00
_cell.angle_beta   90.00
_cell.angle_gamma   90.00
#
_symmetry.space_group_name_H-M   'P 1'
#
loop_
_entity.id
_entity.type
_entity.pdbx_description
1 polymer ?
#
loop_
_entity_poly.entity_id
_entity_poly.type
_entity_poly.pdbx_seq_one_letter_code
_entity_poly.pdbx_strand_id
1 'polypeptide(L)'
;MVNPAGPGAPSLGGLGCSKMLVCVSSKDELRDRGVWYYDLVRESGWEGEVDFFEVEGEEHAFHILSEAVTQNVKKMINKLASFLV
;
A
#
# COMPACT_ATOMS: atom_id res chain seq x y z
N MET A 1 11.50 5.60 -10.49
CA MET A 1 10.25 4.87 -10.16
C MET A 1 10.31 3.52 -10.85
N VAL A 2 10.08 2.42 -10.11
CA VAL A 2 10.07 1.05 -10.66
C VAL A 2 8.66 0.72 -11.14
N ASN A 3 8.52 0.01 -12.27
CA ASN A 3 7.22 -0.44 -12.78
C ASN A 3 7.09 -1.98 -12.63
N PRO A 4 6.26 -2.48 -11.69
CA PRO A 4 6.10 -3.92 -11.45
C PRO A 4 5.31 -4.66 -12.54
N ALA A 5 4.72 -3.95 -13.50
CA ALA A 5 4.01 -4.50 -14.66
C ALA A 5 4.62 -4.04 -16.00
N GLY A 6 5.90 -3.63 -15.98
CA GLY A 6 6.62 -3.23 -17.19
C GLY A 6 7.05 -4.41 -18.07
N PRO A 7 7.49 -4.15 -19.31
CA PRO A 7 8.05 -5.18 -20.17
C PRO A 7 9.21 -5.92 -19.48
N GLY A 8 9.14 -7.26 -19.46
CA GLY A 8 10.14 -8.11 -18.81
C GLY A 8 9.98 -8.24 -17.28
N ALA A 9 8.96 -7.64 -16.68
CA ALA A 9 8.66 -7.84 -15.26
C ALA A 9 8.18 -9.29 -15.01
N PRO A 10 8.62 -9.94 -13.91
CA PRO A 10 8.05 -11.20 -13.47
C PRO A 10 6.56 -11.09 -13.15
N SER A 11 5.84 -12.21 -13.21
CA SER A 11 4.44 -12.25 -12.78
C SER A 11 4.32 -11.93 -11.29
N LEU A 12 3.34 -11.09 -10.93
CA LEU A 12 2.98 -10.82 -9.53
C LEU A 12 2.34 -12.04 -8.84
N GLY A 13 1.89 -13.05 -9.60
CA GLY A 13 1.43 -14.31 -9.03
C GLY A 13 2.50 -15.07 -8.24
N GLY A 14 3.78 -14.78 -8.51
CA GLY A 14 4.93 -15.39 -7.84
C GLY A 14 5.44 -14.65 -6.60
N LEU A 15 4.67 -13.72 -6.02
CA LEU A 15 5.06 -13.01 -4.80
C LEU A 15 5.31 -14.00 -3.65
N GLY A 16 6.50 -13.92 -3.05
CA GLY A 16 6.98 -14.89 -2.05
C GLY A 16 6.46 -14.70 -0.62
N CYS A 17 5.55 -13.76 -0.39
CA CYS A 17 4.88 -13.58 0.90
C CYS A 17 3.47 -14.20 0.89
N SER A 18 2.89 -14.39 2.07
CA SER A 18 1.51 -14.88 2.22
C SER A 18 0.50 -13.75 2.43
N LYS A 19 0.96 -12.56 2.84
CA LYS A 19 0.13 -11.39 3.13
C LYS A 19 0.79 -10.12 2.62
N MET A 20 -0.02 -9.17 2.17
CA MET A 20 0.39 -7.85 1.71
C MET A 20 -0.58 -6.79 2.23
N LEU A 21 -0.06 -5.63 2.61
CA LEU A 21 -0.83 -4.45 2.95
C LEU A 21 -0.41 -3.30 2.04
N VAL A 22 -1.35 -2.74 1.29
CA VAL A 22 -1.17 -1.53 0.48
C VAL A 22 -1.86 -0.37 1.19
N CYS A 23 -1.08 0.63 1.59
CA CYS A 23 -1.59 1.84 2.21
C CYS A 23 -1.45 3.03 1.27
N VAL A 24 -2.50 3.85 1.17
CA VAL A 24 -2.50 5.10 0.39
C VAL A 24 -3.10 6.24 1.21
N SER A 25 -2.87 7.48 0.79
CA SER A 25 -3.48 8.66 1.36
C SER A 25 -4.16 9.48 0.27
N SER A 26 -5.35 10.03 0.57
CA SER A 26 -6.23 10.52 -0.51
C SER A 26 -5.74 11.76 -1.24
N LYS A 27 -4.80 12.53 -0.68
CA LYS A 27 -4.15 13.67 -1.34
C LYS A 27 -2.73 13.37 -1.83
N ASP A 28 -2.29 12.11 -1.77
CA ASP A 28 -0.98 11.73 -2.31
C ASP A 28 -1.04 11.70 -3.84
N GLU A 29 -0.09 12.39 -4.48
CA GLU A 29 0.08 12.37 -5.95
C GLU A 29 0.34 10.95 -6.50
N LEU A 30 0.81 10.03 -5.65
CA LEU A 30 1.05 8.62 -5.98
C LEU A 30 -0.11 7.70 -5.59
N ARG A 31 -1.22 8.22 -5.05
CA ARG A 31 -2.37 7.42 -4.59
C ARG A 31 -2.81 6.40 -5.64
N ASP A 32 -3.06 6.86 -6.86
CA ASP A 32 -3.61 6.01 -7.92
C ASP A 32 -2.60 4.93 -8.37
N ARG A 33 -1.30 5.14 -8.18
CA ARG A 33 -0.29 4.09 -8.39
C ARG A 33 -0.40 2.98 -7.35
N GLY A 34 -0.68 3.33 -6.10
CA GLY A 34 -0.91 2.38 -5.02
C GLY A 34 -2.18 1.56 -5.23
N VAL A 35 -3.27 2.23 -5.62
CA VAL A 35 -4.55 1.57 -6.00
C VAL A 35 -4.32 0.61 -7.17
N TRP A 36 -3.65 1.08 -8.23
CA TRP A 36 -3.34 0.26 -9.39
C TRP A 36 -2.50 -0.97 -9.05
N TYR A 37 -1.50 -0.84 -8.17
CA TYR A 37 -0.70 -1.98 -7.75
C TYR A 37 -1.51 -3.00 -6.94
N TYR A 38 -2.40 -2.53 -6.06
CA TYR A 38 -3.32 -3.39 -5.32
C TYR A 38 -4.21 -4.22 -6.25
N ASP A 39 -4.82 -3.58 -7.26
CA ASP A 39 -5.67 -4.27 -8.23
C ASP A 39 -4.88 -5.28 -9.07
N LEU A 40 -3.67 -4.91 -9.53
CA LEU A 40 -2.78 -5.83 -10.25
C LEU A 40 -2.43 -7.07 -9.42
N VAL A 41 -2.14 -6.91 -8.13
CA VAL A 41 -1.84 -8.05 -7.25
C VAL A 41 -3.05 -8.96 -7.14
N ARG A 42 -4.26 -8.41 -6.96
CA ARG A 42 -5.51 -9.20 -6.89
C ARG A 42 -5.80 -9.97 -8.17
N GLU A 43 -5.50 -9.38 -9.31
CA GLU A 43 -5.76 -9.99 -10.63
C GLU A 43 -4.63 -10.93 -11.09
N SER A 44 -3.48 -10.92 -10.40
CA SER A 44 -2.29 -11.66 -10.83
C SER A 44 -2.34 -13.18 -10.63
N GLY A 45 -3.38 -13.69 -9.96
CA GLY A 45 -3.47 -15.09 -9.53
C GLY A 45 -2.58 -15.42 -8.33
N TRP A 46 -2.03 -14.42 -7.64
CA TRP A 46 -1.36 -14.62 -6.37
C TRP A 46 -2.35 -15.16 -5.33
N GLU A 47 -1.98 -16.24 -4.65
CA GLU A 47 -2.86 -16.95 -3.69
C GLU A 47 -2.78 -16.40 -2.26
N GLY A 48 -2.04 -15.31 -2.04
CA GLY A 48 -1.95 -14.64 -0.75
C GLY A 48 -3.11 -13.68 -0.46
N GLU A 49 -3.11 -13.11 0.73
CA GLU A 49 -4.10 -12.11 1.16
C GLU A 49 -3.55 -10.70 0.94
N VAL A 50 -4.32 -9.84 0.26
CA VAL A 50 -3.99 -8.42 0.11
C VAL A 50 -5.04 -7.54 0.78
N ASP A 51 -4.58 -6.70 1.70
CA ASP A 51 -5.37 -5.65 2.34
C ASP A 51 -5.11 -4.29 1.67
N PHE A 52 -6.16 -3.48 1.54
CA PHE A 52 -6.07 -2.08 1.12
C PHE A 52 -6.50 -1.16 2.26
N PHE A 53 -5.73 -0.09 2.50
CA PHE A 53 -6.02 0.88 3.53
C PHE A 53 -5.79 2.31 3.04
N GLU A 54 -6.86 3.08 2.92
CA GLU A 54 -6.80 4.48 2.52
C GLU A 54 -7.05 5.41 3.71
N VAL A 55 -6.18 6.42 3.85
CA VAL A 55 -6.33 7.48 4.85
C VAL A 55 -6.73 8.78 4.18
N GLU A 56 -7.94 9.24 4.51
CA GLU A 56 -8.50 10.47 3.97
C GLU A 56 -7.83 11.73 4.52
N GLY A 57 -7.60 12.71 3.63
CA GLY A 57 -7.19 14.06 3.97
C GLY A 57 -5.67 14.27 4.11
N GLU A 58 -4.88 13.21 4.00
CA GLU A 58 -3.44 13.21 4.19
C GLU A 58 -2.66 13.25 2.87
N GLU A 59 -1.45 13.83 2.93
CA GLU A 59 -0.50 13.91 1.81
C GLU A 59 0.51 12.75 1.84
N HIS A 60 1.44 12.77 0.89
CA HIS A 60 2.46 11.73 0.73
C HIS A 60 3.23 11.46 2.03
N ALA A 61 3.32 10.19 2.42
CA ALA A 61 4.09 9.74 3.57
C ALA A 61 3.83 10.52 4.88
N PHE A 62 2.61 11.02 5.09
CA PHE A 62 2.24 11.83 6.26
C PHE A 62 2.60 11.19 7.61
N HIS A 63 2.57 9.86 7.72
CA HIS A 63 2.91 9.13 8.94
C HIS A 63 4.41 9.15 9.29
N ILE A 64 5.26 9.60 8.35
CA ILE A 64 6.70 9.81 8.54
C ILE A 64 7.02 11.31 8.56
N LEU A 65 6.40 12.09 7.66
CA LEU A 65 6.74 13.48 7.40
C LEU A 65 5.98 14.50 8.25
N SER A 66 4.89 14.09 8.92
CA SER A 66 4.14 15.01 9.78
C SER A 66 4.96 15.40 11.00
N GLU A 67 4.99 16.70 11.30
CA GLU A 67 5.64 17.25 12.51
C GLU A 67 4.83 16.95 13.79
N ALA A 68 3.57 16.52 13.67
CA ALA A 68 2.66 16.27 14.78
C ALA A 68 2.06 14.86 14.75
N VAL A 69 1.85 14.28 15.93
CA VAL A 69 1.18 12.97 16.05
C VAL A 69 -0.34 13.17 15.96
N THR A 70 -0.87 13.20 14.74
CA THR A 70 -2.32 13.31 14.49
C THR A 70 -3.05 11.98 14.71
N GLN A 71 -4.39 12.02 14.70
CA GLN A 71 -5.19 10.80 14.77
C GLN A 71 -4.98 9.89 13.55
N ASN A 72 -4.79 10.48 12.37
CA ASN A 72 -4.49 9.72 11.16
C ASN A 72 -3.10 9.07 11.24
N VAL A 73 -2.09 9.77 11.79
CA VAL A 73 -0.76 9.19 12.03
C VAL A 73 -0.87 7.97 12.94
N LYS A 74 -1.62 8.09 14.05
CA LYS A 74 -1.89 6.97 14.96
C LYS A 74 -2.63 5.82 14.27
N LYS A 75 -3.67 6.11 13.48
CA LYS A 75 -4.42 5.10 12.72
C LYS A 75 -3.51 4.31 11.77
N MET A 76 -2.65 5.01 11.03
CA MET A 76 -1.73 4.38 10.09
C MET A 76 -0.68 3.51 10.79
N ILE A 77 -0.04 4.03 11.84
CA ILE A 77 0.93 3.26 12.64
C ILE A 77 0.26 2.02 13.26
N ASN A 78 -0.96 2.17 13.81
CA ASN A 78 -1.69 1.04 14.36
C ASN A 78 -2.05 0.00 13.29
N LYS A 79 -2.47 0.41 12.08
CA LYS A 79 -2.75 -0.54 10.98
C LYS A 79 -1.49 -1.31 10.58
N LEU A 80 -0.33 -0.64 10.51
CA LEU A 80 0.96 -1.28 10.26
C LEU A 80 1.33 -2.26 11.37
N ALA A 81 1.22 -1.85 12.64
CA ALA A 81 1.53 -2.71 13.78
C ALA A 81 0.63 -3.95 13.81
N SER A 82 -0.67 -3.80 13.59
CA SER A 82 -1.63 -4.91 13.56
C SER A 82 -1.44 -5.86 12.37
N PHE A 83 -0.79 -5.42 11.29
CA PHE A 83 -0.47 -6.30 10.15
C PHE A 83 0.73 -7.21 10.43
N LEU A 84 1.63 -6.81 11.33
CA LEU A 84 2.84 -7.54 11.67
C LEU A 84 2.65 -8.64 12.72
N VAL A 85 1.49 -8.67 13.38
CA VAL A 85 1.13 -9.65 14.42
C VAL A 85 0.17 -10.67 13.84
#